data_AF-A0A6A6H2R8-F1
#
_entry.id   AF-A0A6A6H2R8-F1
#
_cell.length_a   1.000
_cell.length_b   1.000
_cell.length_c   1.000
_cell.angle_alpha   90.00
_cell.angle_beta   90.00
_cell.angle_gamma   90.00
#
_symmetry.space_group_name_H-M   'P 1'
#
loop_
_entity.id
_entity.type
_entity.pdbx_description
1 polymer ?
#
loop_
_entity_poly.entity_id
_entity_poly.type
_entity_poly.pdbx_seq_one_letter_code
_entity_poly.pdbx_strand_id
1 'polypeptide(L)'
;MIGPFRSTSPLSGGLLWKIPWRLSSTRKARHRERLKRVDNVVATLDSALAKLKPELAPAALENKKIVRQFREGVKEQQRQQQEAEAQARAEGEDGAVAEDAAVAARLVRQMGQTTKLIERWKKEMPTEAEMLPRDKYTIFDRKERKYRKGIHKLPKWTRVSQRLNPPGF
;
A
#
# COMPACT_ATOMS: atom_id res chain seq x y z
N MET A 1 16.31 -55.82 -13.47
CA MET A 1 17.76 -56.06 -13.36
C MET A 1 18.32 -55.34 -12.14
N ILE A 2 18.91 -56.09 -11.20
CA ILE A 2 19.60 -55.62 -9.99
C ILE A 2 21.06 -56.08 -10.16
N GLY A 3 21.96 -55.19 -10.59
CA GLY A 3 23.38 -55.48 -10.80
C GLY A 3 24.28 -54.46 -10.07
N PRO A 4 25.56 -54.80 -9.80
CA PRO A 4 26.47 -54.09 -8.88
C PRO A 4 26.90 -52.68 -9.31
N PHE A 5 26.50 -52.23 -10.50
CA PHE A 5 26.77 -50.88 -11.00
C PHE A 5 25.48 -50.24 -11.49
N ARG A 6 24.68 -49.73 -10.57
CA ARG A 6 23.58 -48.82 -10.92
C ARG A 6 24.19 -47.48 -11.31
N SER A 7 23.95 -47.03 -12.54
CA SER A 7 24.17 -45.62 -12.90
C SER A 7 23.29 -44.78 -11.97
N THR A 8 23.90 -44.16 -10.95
CA THR A 8 23.21 -43.18 -10.13
C THR A 8 22.96 -41.97 -11.02
N SER A 9 21.72 -41.49 -11.08
CA SER A 9 21.42 -40.23 -11.77
C SER A 9 22.43 -39.17 -11.29
N PRO A 10 23.15 -38.48 -12.19
CA PRO A 10 24.06 -37.42 -11.75
C PRO A 10 23.22 -36.45 -10.92
N LEU A 11 23.67 -36.16 -9.71
CA LEU A 11 23.07 -35.11 -8.90
C LEU A 11 23.19 -33.82 -9.71
N SER A 12 22.11 -33.39 -10.36
CA SER A 12 21.98 -32.11 -11.07
C SER A 12 21.97 -30.94 -10.07
N GLY A 13 23.03 -30.86 -9.26
CA GLY A 13 23.22 -29.96 -8.13
C GLY A 13 24.69 -29.59 -7.94
N GLY A 14 25.46 -29.53 -9.03
CA GLY A 14 26.90 -29.21 -9.00
C GLY A 14 27.20 -27.75 -8.64
N LEU A 15 26.23 -26.84 -8.76
CA LEU A 15 26.42 -25.45 -8.38
C LEU A 15 26.17 -25.24 -6.88
N LEU A 16 27.24 -25.01 -6.13
CA LEU A 16 27.18 -24.79 -4.69
C LEU A 16 26.77 -23.35 -4.34
N TRP A 17 25.49 -23.15 -4.07
CA TRP A 17 24.98 -21.91 -3.47
C TRP A 17 25.14 -21.94 -1.94
N LYS A 18 26.29 -21.50 -1.43
CA LYS A 18 26.64 -21.53 0.00
C LYS A 18 25.85 -20.49 0.82
N ILE A 19 24.57 -20.77 1.04
CA ILE A 19 23.65 -19.95 1.85
C ILE A 19 23.28 -20.75 3.11
N PRO A 20 23.72 -20.34 4.31
CA PRO A 20 23.44 -21.09 5.54
C PRO A 20 21.95 -21.14 5.83
N TRP A 21 21.49 -22.16 6.55
CA TRP A 21 20.07 -22.31 6.90
C TRP A 21 19.61 -21.30 7.98
N ARG A 22 20.54 -20.73 8.75
CA ARG A 22 20.28 -19.75 9.82
C ARG A 22 21.05 -18.43 9.63
N LEU A 23 20.52 -17.35 10.18
CA LEU A 23 21.23 -16.08 10.29
C LEU A 23 22.24 -16.10 11.45
N SER A 24 23.38 -15.44 11.26
CA SER A 24 24.32 -15.11 12.34
C SER A 24 23.75 -14.04 13.27
N SER A 25 24.29 -13.93 14.49
CA SER A 25 23.92 -12.90 15.47
C SER A 25 24.04 -11.47 14.91
N THR A 26 25.13 -11.17 14.23
CA THR A 26 25.37 -9.86 13.59
C THR A 26 24.35 -9.54 12.50
N ARG A 27 23.91 -10.55 11.73
CA ARG A 27 22.85 -10.36 10.72
C ARG A 27 21.48 -10.18 11.36
N LYS A 28 21.21 -10.85 12.49
CA LYS A 28 20.00 -10.63 13.30
C LYS A 28 19.95 -9.22 13.88
N ALA A 29 21.07 -8.71 14.41
CA ALA A 29 21.17 -7.32 14.90
C ALA A 29 20.85 -6.31 13.78
N ARG A 30 21.55 -6.40 12.64
CA ARG A 30 21.27 -5.54 11.48
C ARG A 30 19.85 -5.66 10.94
N HIS A 31 19.23 -6.83 11.07
CA HIS A 31 17.83 -6.99 10.65
C HIS A 31 16.88 -6.23 11.58
N ARG A 32 17.09 -6.33 12.91
CA ARG A 32 16.32 -5.55 13.89
C ARG A 32 16.48 -4.05 13.66
N GLU A 33 17.70 -3.58 13.40
CA GLU A 33 17.95 -2.18 13.03
C GLU A 33 17.17 -1.74 11.79
N ARG A 34 17.10 -2.58 10.74
CA ARG A 34 16.31 -2.27 9.55
C ARG A 34 14.81 -2.19 9.84
N LEU A 35 14.28 -3.11 10.66
CA LEU A 35 12.87 -3.07 11.08
C LEU A 35 12.57 -1.78 11.84
N LYS A 36 13.39 -1.45 12.85
CA LYS A 36 13.31 -0.20 13.61
C LYS A 36 13.43 1.04 12.74
N ARG A 37 14.32 1.02 11.74
CA ARG A 37 14.49 2.15 10.80
C ARG A 37 13.21 2.39 10.01
N VAL A 38 12.54 1.33 9.53
CA VAL A 38 11.26 1.47 8.84
C VAL A 38 10.18 2.03 9.78
N ASP A 39 10.16 1.58 11.04
CA ASP A 39 9.23 2.09 12.06
C ASP A 39 9.44 3.60 12.31
N ASN A 40 10.69 4.02 12.44
CA ASN A 40 11.04 5.43 12.62
C ASN A 40 10.61 6.27 11.41
N VAL A 41 10.79 5.79 10.17
CA VAL A 41 10.32 6.49 8.98
C VAL A 41 8.80 6.68 9.02
N VAL A 42 8.04 5.63 9.33
CA VAL A 42 6.58 5.73 9.42
C VAL A 42 6.15 6.69 10.54
N ALA A 43 6.81 6.65 11.70
CA ALA A 43 6.53 7.55 12.82
C ALA A 43 6.83 9.02 12.48
N THR A 44 7.96 9.29 11.82
CA THR A 44 8.30 10.67 11.39
C THR A 44 7.28 11.22 10.40
N LEU A 45 6.90 10.43 9.39
CA LEU A 45 5.88 10.82 8.41
C LEU A 45 4.54 11.10 9.08
N ASP A 46 4.12 10.23 9.99
CA ASP A 46 2.87 10.40 10.73
C ASP A 46 2.86 11.68 11.59
N SER A 47 3.95 11.94 12.31
CA SER A 47 4.10 13.16 13.12
C SER A 47 4.11 14.44 12.26
N ALA A 48 4.76 14.39 11.09
CA ALA A 48 4.80 15.51 10.15
C ALA A 48 3.41 15.79 9.56
N LEU A 49 2.70 14.74 9.13
CA LEU A 49 1.34 14.87 8.63
C LEU A 49 0.37 15.37 9.71
N ALA A 50 0.51 14.92 10.96
CA ALA A 50 -0.30 15.40 12.07
C ALA A 50 -0.09 16.89 12.35
N LYS A 51 1.12 17.41 12.18
CA LYS A 51 1.44 18.86 12.31
C LYS A 51 0.89 19.69 11.16
N LEU A 52 0.92 19.18 9.93
CA LEU A 52 0.39 19.88 8.74
C LEU A 52 -1.14 19.86 8.67
N LYS A 53 -1.77 18.82 9.21
CA LYS A 53 -3.24 18.65 9.20
C LYS A 53 -4.03 19.83 9.78
N PRO A 54 -3.68 20.43 10.94
CA PRO A 54 -4.40 21.60 11.45
C PRO A 54 -4.27 22.82 10.53
N GLU A 55 -3.14 23.01 9.85
CA GLU A 55 -2.95 24.13 8.90
C GLU A 55 -3.79 23.95 7.63
N LEU A 56 -4.03 22.71 7.21
CA LEU A 56 -4.87 22.39 6.04
C LEU A 56 -6.37 22.35 6.37
N ALA A 57 -6.76 22.23 7.64
CA ALA A 57 -8.15 22.14 8.07
C ALA A 57 -9.03 23.34 7.62
N PRO A 58 -8.60 24.61 7.75
CA PRO A 58 -9.38 25.76 7.26
C PRO A 58 -9.52 25.75 5.73
N ALA A 59 -8.42 25.51 4.99
CA ALA A 59 -8.44 25.44 3.53
C ALA A 59 -9.29 24.28 2.99
N ALA A 60 -9.34 23.14 3.70
CA ALA A 60 -10.20 22.01 3.32
C ALA A 60 -11.69 22.28 3.57
N LEU A 61 -12.03 23.03 4.62
CA LEU A 61 -13.40 23.51 4.87
C LEU A 61 -13.82 24.52 3.81
N GLU A 62 -12.93 25.44 3.45
CA GLU A 62 -13.14 26.46 2.43
C GLU A 62 -13.33 25.83 1.04
N ASN A 63 -12.46 24.90 0.65
CA ASN A 63 -12.61 24.13 -0.59
C ASN A 63 -13.91 23.29 -0.60
N LYS A 64 -14.31 22.69 0.53
CA LYS A 64 -15.61 22.00 0.63
C LYS A 64 -16.79 22.95 0.48
N LYS A 65 -16.72 24.16 1.05
CA LYS A 65 -17.75 25.21 0.89
C LYS A 65 -17.82 25.67 -0.57
N ILE A 66 -16.67 25.94 -1.20
CA ILE A 66 -16.59 26.33 -2.62
C ILE A 66 -17.17 25.24 -3.52
N VAL A 67 -16.78 23.97 -3.33
CA VAL A 67 -17.33 22.85 -4.12
C VAL A 67 -18.83 22.68 -3.89
N ARG A 68 -19.33 22.93 -2.67
CA ARG A 68 -20.75 22.86 -2.35
C ARG A 68 -21.53 24.00 -2.99
N GLN A 69 -21.03 25.23 -2.89
CA GLN A 69 -21.58 26.42 -3.55
C GLN A 69 -21.56 26.27 -5.07
N PHE A 70 -20.47 25.76 -5.65
CA PHE A 70 -20.38 25.51 -7.08
C PHE A 70 -21.38 24.43 -7.52
N ARG A 71 -21.54 23.35 -6.73
CA ARG A 71 -22.53 22.30 -7.01
C ARG A 71 -23.97 22.81 -6.91
N GLU A 72 -24.24 23.69 -5.95
CA GLU A 72 -25.54 24.34 -5.79
C GLU A 72 -25.79 25.32 -6.95
N GLY A 73 -24.80 26.12 -7.33
CA GLY A 73 -24.86 27.00 -8.50
C GLY A 73 -25.05 26.26 -9.81
N VAL A 74 -24.38 25.13 -10.03
CA VAL A 74 -24.61 24.27 -11.22
C VAL A 74 -26.02 23.70 -11.22
N LYS A 75 -26.57 23.30 -10.06
CA LYS A 75 -27.96 22.84 -9.98
C LYS A 75 -28.96 23.96 -10.25
N GLU A 76 -28.69 25.18 -9.78
CA GLU A 76 -29.52 26.35 -10.05
C GLU A 76 -29.45 26.75 -11.52
N GLN A 77 -28.27 26.76 -12.13
CA GLN A 77 -28.09 26.98 -13.56
C GLN A 77 -28.80 25.91 -14.39
N GLN A 78 -28.73 24.63 -13.99
CA GLN A 78 -29.47 23.55 -14.66
C GLN A 78 -30.98 23.72 -14.50
N ARG A 79 -31.48 24.20 -13.36
CA ARG A 79 -32.91 24.52 -13.20
C ARG A 79 -33.32 25.69 -14.06
N GLN A 80 -32.54 26.76 -14.10
CA GLN A 80 -32.80 27.92 -14.96
C GLN A 80 -32.69 27.56 -16.45
N GLN A 81 -31.74 26.70 -16.82
CA GLN A 81 -31.63 26.15 -18.17
C GLN A 81 -32.78 25.22 -18.48
N GLN A 82 -33.26 24.39 -17.55
CA GLN A 82 -34.44 23.55 -17.75
C GLN A 82 -35.74 24.37 -17.80
N GLU A 83 -35.82 25.48 -17.07
CA GLU A 83 -36.94 26.43 -17.13
C GLU A 83 -36.89 27.24 -18.43
N ALA A 84 -35.71 27.68 -18.86
CA ALA A 84 -35.46 28.35 -20.12
C ALA A 84 -35.56 27.41 -21.33
N GLU A 85 -35.18 26.13 -21.19
CA GLU A 85 -35.39 25.05 -22.16
C GLU A 85 -36.84 24.57 -22.13
N ALA A 86 -37.56 24.66 -21.02
CA ALA A 86 -39.01 24.43 -21.02
C ALA A 86 -39.74 25.59 -21.71
N GLN A 87 -39.22 26.82 -21.58
CA GLN A 87 -39.66 28.00 -22.33
C GLN A 87 -39.21 27.95 -23.81
N ALA A 88 -38.02 27.43 -24.11
CA ALA A 88 -37.48 27.27 -25.47
C ALA A 88 -37.89 25.95 -26.12
N ARG A 89 -38.38 24.92 -25.41
CA ARG A 89 -39.09 23.77 -25.99
C ARG A 89 -40.51 24.12 -26.41
N ALA A 90 -40.99 25.31 -26.03
CA ALA A 90 -42.12 25.96 -26.69
C ALA A 90 -41.71 26.64 -28.02
N GLU A 91 -40.41 26.80 -28.29
CA GLU A 91 -39.81 27.46 -29.47
C GLU A 91 -38.54 26.70 -29.92
N GLY A 92 -38.72 25.45 -30.36
CA GLY A 92 -37.67 24.41 -30.34
C GLY A 92 -36.35 24.71 -31.04
N GLU A 93 -35.27 24.15 -30.47
CA GLU A 93 -34.12 23.45 -31.11
C GLU A 93 -33.11 22.98 -30.02
N ASP A 94 -32.65 21.72 -30.07
CA ASP A 94 -31.78 21.07 -29.06
C ASP A 94 -30.28 21.05 -29.49
N GLY A 95 -29.35 21.24 -28.53
CA GLY A 95 -27.90 21.07 -28.71
C GLY A 95 -27.13 20.64 -27.44
N ALA A 96 -26.16 19.74 -27.61
CA ALA A 96 -25.31 19.04 -26.60
C ALA A 96 -24.41 19.97 -25.73
N VAL A 97 -23.78 19.56 -24.60
CA VAL A 97 -22.58 18.70 -24.44
C VAL A 97 -22.27 18.50 -22.94
N ALA A 98 -21.79 17.31 -22.54
CA ALA A 98 -21.34 17.03 -21.16
C ALA A 98 -20.04 16.17 -21.14
N GLU A 99 -18.86 16.81 -21.12
CA GLU A 99 -17.56 16.12 -20.96
C GLU A 99 -16.63 16.78 -19.91
N ASP A 100 -16.84 18.05 -19.52
CA ASP A 100 -15.84 18.78 -18.70
C ASP A 100 -15.92 18.52 -17.17
N ALA A 101 -17.03 18.00 -16.67
CA ALA A 101 -17.23 17.77 -15.22
C ALA A 101 -16.44 16.57 -14.66
N ALA A 102 -16.09 15.59 -15.51
CA ALA A 102 -15.38 14.38 -15.10
C ALA A 102 -13.88 14.62 -14.83
N VAL A 103 -13.29 15.58 -15.53
CA VAL A 103 -11.84 15.92 -15.43
C VAL A 103 -11.56 16.70 -14.14
N ALA A 104 -12.45 17.62 -13.76
CA ALA A 104 -12.35 18.38 -12.50
C ALA A 104 -12.48 17.46 -11.26
N ALA A 105 -13.35 16.45 -11.30
CA ALA A 105 -13.53 15.48 -10.21
C ALA A 105 -12.29 14.59 -9.97
N ARG A 106 -11.46 14.38 -11.00
CA ARG A 106 -10.25 13.55 -10.93
C ARG A 106 -9.08 14.27 -10.25
N LEU A 107 -8.91 15.57 -10.53
CA LEU A 107 -7.87 16.40 -9.94
C LEU A 107 -8.11 16.73 -8.47
N VAL A 108 -9.36 16.97 -8.07
CA VAL A 108 -9.73 17.23 -6.65
C VAL A 108 -9.48 16.00 -5.76
N ARG A 109 -9.49 14.78 -6.31
CA ARG A 109 -9.12 13.54 -5.61
C ARG A 109 -7.63 13.41 -5.33
N GLN A 110 -6.79 14.03 -6.14
CA GLN A 110 -5.34 13.82 -6.15
C GLN A 110 -4.62 14.66 -5.08
N MET A 111 -5.24 15.76 -4.63
CA MET A 111 -4.65 16.69 -3.66
C MET A 111 -5.15 16.49 -2.21
N GLY A 112 -6.05 15.53 -1.98
CA GLY A 112 -6.46 15.08 -0.64
C GLY A 112 -5.45 14.08 -0.05
N GLN A 113 -4.33 14.61 0.44
CA GLN A 113 -3.15 13.95 1.03
C GLN A 113 -3.42 12.58 1.69
N THR A 114 -2.70 11.56 1.22
CA THR A 114 -2.96 10.12 1.37
C THR A 114 -2.56 9.52 2.73
N THR A 115 -3.20 9.92 3.84
CA THR A 115 -2.96 9.30 5.18
C THR A 115 -3.38 7.82 5.25
N LYS A 116 -4.28 7.37 4.35
CA LYS A 116 -4.85 6.02 4.34
C LYS A 116 -3.80 4.90 4.30
N LEU A 117 -2.69 5.10 3.60
CA LEU A 117 -1.63 4.09 3.51
C LEU A 117 -0.86 3.95 4.82
N ILE A 118 -0.61 5.06 5.52
CA ILE A 118 0.06 5.06 6.83
C ILE A 118 -0.88 4.47 7.90
N GLU A 119 -2.15 4.85 7.88
CA GLU A 119 -3.18 4.29 8.77
C GLU A 119 -3.32 2.77 8.58
N ARG A 120 -3.41 2.33 7.32
CA ARG A 120 -3.42 0.90 6.96
C ARG A 120 -2.16 0.20 7.44
N TRP A 121 -0.98 0.78 7.18
CA TRP A 121 0.29 0.23 7.61
C TRP A 121 0.32 0.03 9.13
N LYS A 122 -0.05 1.03 9.92
CA LYS A 122 -0.10 0.94 11.38
C LYS A 122 -1.08 -0.11 11.88
N LYS A 123 -2.20 -0.32 11.18
CA LYS A 123 -3.20 -1.35 11.53
C LYS A 123 -2.71 -2.76 11.22
N GLU A 124 -2.06 -2.95 10.08
CA GLU A 124 -1.67 -4.27 9.59
C GLU A 124 -0.27 -4.70 10.06
N MET A 125 0.69 -3.78 10.17
CA MET A 125 2.11 -4.09 10.37
C MET A 125 2.55 -3.88 11.83
N PRO A 126 2.96 -4.95 12.54
CA PRO A 126 3.46 -4.84 13.92
C PRO A 126 4.83 -4.15 13.96
N THR A 127 5.14 -3.46 15.06
CA THR A 127 6.46 -2.83 15.28
C THR A 127 7.54 -3.88 15.57
N GLU A 128 8.82 -3.51 15.43
CA GLU A 128 9.92 -4.45 15.78
C GLU A 128 9.83 -4.96 17.22
N ALA A 129 9.34 -4.14 18.16
CA ALA A 129 9.22 -4.52 19.57
C ALA A 129 8.10 -5.56 19.77
N GLU A 130 6.96 -5.41 19.08
CA GLU A 130 5.80 -6.31 19.16
C GLU A 130 6.05 -7.66 18.48
N MET A 131 6.93 -7.70 17.47
CA MET A 131 7.19 -8.93 16.72
C MET A 131 7.86 -10.01 17.58
N LEU A 132 7.38 -11.25 17.44
CA LEU A 132 8.04 -12.42 18.01
C LEU A 132 9.41 -12.66 17.34
N PRO A 133 10.43 -13.15 18.07
CA PRO A 133 11.72 -13.50 17.48
C PRO A 133 11.62 -14.50 16.31
N ARG A 134 10.62 -15.39 16.34
CA ARG A 134 10.36 -16.35 15.26
C ARG A 134 10.02 -15.62 13.95
N ASP A 135 9.12 -14.65 13.98
CA ASP A 135 8.67 -13.93 12.79
C ASP A 135 9.68 -12.87 12.31
N LYS A 136 10.56 -12.40 13.19
CA LYS A 136 11.71 -11.57 12.78
C LYS A 136 12.68 -12.32 11.88
N TYR A 137 12.96 -13.58 12.16
CA TYR A 137 14.07 -14.29 11.49
C TYR A 137 13.60 -15.38 10.53
N THR A 138 12.32 -15.69 10.53
CA THR A 138 11.74 -16.74 9.68
C THR A 138 10.44 -16.28 9.03
N ILE A 139 10.20 -16.78 7.83
CA ILE A 139 9.01 -16.54 7.03
C ILE A 139 8.29 -17.86 6.79
N PHE A 140 6.99 -17.78 6.48
CA PHE A 140 6.23 -18.91 6.01
C PHE A 140 6.71 -19.38 4.63
N ASP A 141 6.93 -20.69 4.47
CA ASP A 141 7.17 -21.33 3.17
C ASP A 141 6.42 -22.66 3.12
N ARG A 142 5.41 -22.76 2.25
CA ARG A 142 4.53 -23.93 2.11
C ARG A 142 5.30 -25.22 1.81
N LYS A 143 6.48 -25.13 1.18
CA LYS A 143 7.25 -26.29 0.71
C LYS A 143 8.23 -26.83 1.76
N GLU A 144 8.49 -26.07 2.83
CA GLU A 144 9.38 -26.49 3.91
C GLU A 144 8.64 -27.42 4.88
N ARG A 145 9.31 -28.45 5.39
CA ARG A 145 8.69 -29.47 6.28
C ARG A 145 7.99 -28.90 7.51
N LYS A 146 8.49 -27.78 8.05
CA LYS A 146 7.91 -27.08 9.22
C LYS A 146 7.24 -25.76 8.84
N TYR A 147 6.93 -25.57 7.57
CA TYR A 147 6.34 -24.34 7.02
C TYR A 147 7.12 -23.06 7.33
N ARG A 148 8.44 -23.18 7.54
CA ARG A 148 9.31 -22.07 7.96
C ARG A 148 10.63 -22.09 7.22
N LYS A 149 11.01 -20.91 6.73
CA LYS A 149 12.27 -20.63 6.04
C LYS A 149 12.96 -19.43 6.69
N GLY A 150 14.29 -19.39 6.72
CA GLY A 150 15.00 -18.18 7.14
C GLY A 150 14.71 -17.00 6.24
N ILE A 151 14.40 -15.83 6.81
CA ILE A 151 14.03 -14.61 6.05
C ILE A 151 15.12 -14.19 5.06
N HIS A 152 16.39 -14.51 5.35
CA HIS A 152 17.50 -14.17 4.48
C HIS A 152 17.58 -14.97 3.17
N LYS A 153 16.73 -15.99 3.01
CA LYS A 153 16.56 -16.70 1.74
C LYS A 153 15.54 -16.00 0.83
N LEU A 154 14.82 -14.98 1.32
CA LEU A 154 13.91 -14.19 0.49
C LEU A 154 14.72 -13.30 -0.48
N PRO A 155 14.36 -13.25 -1.78
CA PRO A 155 14.97 -12.33 -2.71
C PRO A 155 14.86 -10.89 -2.21
N LYS A 156 16.01 -10.20 -2.15
CA LYS A 156 16.10 -8.80 -1.71
C LYS A 156 15.49 -8.53 -0.32
N TRP A 157 15.55 -9.50 0.59
CA TRP A 157 15.04 -9.41 1.96
C TRP A 157 15.52 -8.21 2.79
N THR A 158 16.63 -7.58 2.40
CA THR A 158 17.12 -6.36 3.07
C THR A 158 16.31 -5.11 2.73
N ARG A 159 15.57 -5.13 1.62
CA ARG A 159 14.74 -4.03 1.12
C ARG A 159 13.25 -4.30 1.25
N VAL A 160 12.86 -5.57 1.18
CA VAL A 160 11.46 -6.00 1.32
C VAL A 160 11.07 -6.07 2.79
N SER A 161 9.95 -5.45 3.15
CA SER A 161 9.36 -5.47 4.49
C SER A 161 8.39 -6.66 4.65
N GLN A 162 8.90 -7.81 5.10
CA GLN A 162 8.07 -8.95 5.49
C GLN A 162 7.93 -8.98 7.01
N ARG A 163 6.70 -8.86 7.54
CA ARG A 163 6.43 -8.89 8.99
C ARG A 163 5.32 -9.85 9.41
N LEU A 164 4.36 -10.09 8.52
CA LEU A 164 3.22 -10.97 8.77
C LEU A 164 3.46 -12.36 8.20
N ASN A 165 3.07 -13.38 8.96
CA ASN A 165 2.99 -14.77 8.51
C ASN A 165 1.54 -15.25 8.67
N PRO A 166 1.07 -16.23 7.87
CA PRO A 166 -0.28 -16.78 8.02
C PRO A 166 -0.49 -17.35 9.44
N PRO A 167 -1.65 -17.12 10.06
CA PRO A 167 -1.94 -17.61 11.41
C PRO A 167 -1.93 -19.15 11.44
N GLY A 168 -1.39 -19.72 12.52
CA GLY A 168 -1.34 -21.18 12.73
C GLY A 168 -0.11 -21.88 12.15
N PHE A 169 0.77 -21.19 11.43
CA PHE A 169 2.01 -21.73 10.88
C PHE A 169 3.23 -21.15 11.58
#